data_AF-A0A2K4ZJL3-F1
#
_entry.id   AF-A0A2K4ZJL3-F1
#
_cell.length_a   1.000
_cell.length_b   1.000
_cell.length_c   1.000
_cell.angle_alpha   90.00
_cell.angle_beta   90.00
_cell.angle_gamma   90.00
#
_symmetry.space_group_name_H-M   'P 1'
#
loop_
_entity.id
_entity.type
_entity.pdbx_description
1 polymer ?
#
loop_
_entity_poly.entity_id
_entity_poly.type
_entity_poly.pdbx_seq_one_letter_code
_entity_poly.pdbx_strand_id
1 'polypeptide(L)'
;MEKQNKDLLTLEERLQYAAESRASSPEAAVRMVRKFSGIPAGYFFCGGEDLNAMNELTGKFWDHPSVDVDTYHGFSQTFRLAILYDTACRMRDQPETILSGEDSCNPCRLVWSAATVNAVILLGLMLLDHAKGRGKNKDIYHCMRMTLGQYLDALAEFISEKEGKPGTSRTDFRLFVQSFLKSHDGSSPLGEALADILRRYIAARQEFGRVDHILRCMDALSCCLEKQGGMQADSARRFREVLGKYCPGLDGRKLMEEGGGYPDPYGHYLALAGEYPEDTPDPGSEGLAPRAVRSQVFLPGYDWSPQSLSALAAQTPFGDFRELLEKNICGERMAHAMNEMNAAVAYLYTLWVEPYLPVEEDLFQL
;
A
#
# COMPACT_ATOMS: atom_id res chain seq x y z
N MET A 1 3.36 -45.77 27.06
CA MET A 1 3.67 -44.32 27.03
C MET A 1 5.06 -44.18 26.41
N GLU A 2 5.14 -44.24 25.08
CA GLU A 2 6.42 -44.04 24.37
C GLU A 2 6.62 -42.55 24.16
N LYS A 3 7.67 -42.01 24.78
CA LYS A 3 8.18 -40.68 24.47
C LYS A 3 8.72 -40.73 23.04
N GLN A 4 8.04 -40.08 22.10
CA GLN A 4 8.62 -39.76 20.80
C GLN A 4 9.90 -38.96 21.04
N ASN A 5 11.04 -39.60 20.77
CA ASN A 5 12.31 -38.91 20.60
C ASN A 5 12.11 -37.96 19.40
N LYS A 6 12.02 -36.65 19.67
CA LYS A 6 12.20 -35.64 18.64
C LYS A 6 13.68 -35.67 18.29
N ASP A 7 14.04 -36.36 17.22
CA ASP A 7 15.39 -36.33 16.69
C ASP A 7 15.78 -34.87 16.44
N LEU A 8 16.83 -34.44 17.14
CA LEU A 8 17.40 -33.10 17.01
C LEU A 8 18.14 -33.03 15.68
N LEU A 9 17.65 -32.19 14.77
CA LEU A 9 18.30 -31.89 13.49
C LEU A 9 19.79 -31.61 13.69
N THR A 10 20.61 -32.19 12.81
CA THR A 10 22.06 -31.99 12.78
C THR A 10 22.41 -30.52 12.50
N LEU A 11 23.65 -30.11 12.81
CA LEU A 11 24.10 -28.74 12.56
C LEU A 11 24.02 -28.37 11.07
N GLU A 12 24.36 -29.31 10.18
CA GLU A 12 24.25 -29.12 8.72
C GLU A 12 22.80 -29.04 8.27
N GLU A 13 21.89 -29.88 8.77
CA GLU A 13 20.46 -29.75 8.48
C GLU A 13 19.90 -28.43 9.01
N ARG A 14 20.35 -27.96 10.18
CA ARG A 14 19.95 -26.66 10.75
C ARG A 14 20.48 -25.49 9.92
N LEU A 15 21.70 -25.60 9.39
CA LEU A 15 22.30 -24.58 8.52
C LEU A 15 21.65 -24.60 7.13
N GLN A 16 21.34 -25.77 6.59
CA GLN A 16 20.61 -25.96 5.34
C GLN A 16 19.16 -25.46 5.48
N TYR A 17 18.44 -25.77 6.56
CA TYR A 17 17.11 -25.21 6.86
C TYR A 17 17.16 -23.69 7.08
N ALA A 18 18.18 -23.21 7.80
CA ALA A 18 18.41 -21.78 7.98
C ALA A 18 18.82 -21.09 6.66
N ALA A 19 19.36 -21.82 5.69
CA ALA A 19 19.67 -21.33 4.34
C ALA A 19 18.46 -21.41 3.40
N GLU A 20 17.58 -22.41 3.55
CA GLU A 20 16.40 -22.68 2.71
C GLU A 20 15.13 -21.93 3.15
N SER A 21 15.21 -21.07 4.17
CA SER A 21 14.06 -20.27 4.62
C SER A 21 12.86 -21.14 5.03
N ARG A 22 13.07 -22.00 6.04
CA ARG A 22 12.02 -22.89 6.57
C ARG A 22 11.99 -22.89 8.09
N ALA A 23 10.79 -22.82 8.66
CA ALA A 23 10.59 -23.19 10.05
C ALA A 23 10.94 -24.68 10.25
N SER A 24 11.62 -25.01 11.34
CA SER A 24 12.05 -26.38 11.64
C SER A 24 10.91 -27.32 12.02
N SER A 25 9.74 -26.79 12.40
CA SER A 25 8.51 -27.54 12.68
C SER A 25 7.30 -26.61 12.65
N PRO A 26 6.06 -27.12 12.56
CA PRO A 26 4.84 -26.31 12.68
C PRO A 26 4.78 -25.51 13.99
N GLU A 27 5.17 -26.10 15.13
CA GLU A 27 5.18 -25.39 16.41
C GLU A 27 6.27 -24.32 16.45
N ALA A 28 7.37 -24.48 15.71
CA ALA A 28 8.38 -23.44 15.56
C ALA A 28 7.82 -22.26 14.76
N ALA A 29 7.07 -22.52 13.68
CA ALA A 29 6.42 -21.49 12.89
C ALA A 29 5.41 -20.67 13.73
N VAL A 30 4.55 -21.35 14.50
CA VAL A 30 3.60 -20.69 15.42
C VAL A 30 4.33 -19.84 16.46
N ARG A 31 5.43 -20.34 17.04
CA ARG A 31 6.25 -19.56 17.97
C ARG A 31 6.87 -18.32 17.31
N MET A 32 7.26 -18.40 16.03
CA MET A 32 7.78 -17.25 15.29
C MET A 32 6.70 -16.19 15.08
N VAL A 33 5.49 -16.58 14.65
CA VAL A 33 4.33 -15.69 14.52
C VAL A 33 3.96 -15.04 15.86
N ARG A 34 3.93 -15.82 16.94
CA ARG A 34 3.63 -15.29 18.29
C ARG A 34 4.68 -14.28 18.75
N LYS A 35 5.96 -14.57 18.51
CA LYS A 35 7.03 -13.60 18.79
C LYS A 35 6.86 -12.35 17.97
N PHE A 36 6.63 -12.48 16.66
CA PHE A 36 6.41 -11.39 15.73
C PHE A 36 5.31 -10.43 16.22
N SER A 37 4.18 -10.98 16.69
CA SER A 37 3.07 -10.22 17.29
C SER A 37 3.48 -9.34 18.48
N GLY A 38 4.48 -9.77 19.27
CA GLY A 38 4.95 -9.07 20.47
C GLY A 38 6.16 -8.17 20.24
N ILE A 39 6.65 -8.03 19.00
CA ILE A 39 7.80 -7.17 18.70
C ILE A 39 7.35 -5.70 18.80
N PRO A 40 8.11 -4.82 19.47
CA PRO A 40 7.78 -3.39 19.47
C PRO A 40 7.71 -2.80 18.07
N ALA A 41 6.67 -2.01 17.78
CA ALA A 41 6.41 -1.48 16.44
C ALA A 41 7.61 -0.67 15.90
N GLY A 42 8.33 0.01 16.82
CA GLY A 42 9.60 0.68 16.56
C GLY A 42 10.61 -0.12 15.74
N TYR A 43 10.65 -1.45 15.89
CA TYR A 43 11.59 -2.32 15.17
C TYR A 43 11.20 -2.61 13.72
N PHE A 44 9.95 -2.34 13.32
CA PHE A 44 9.50 -2.53 11.95
C PHE A 44 9.98 -1.39 11.04
N PHE A 45 10.15 -0.19 11.59
CA PHE A 45 10.63 0.96 10.83
C PHE A 45 12.11 0.80 10.44
N CYS A 46 12.42 0.92 9.14
CA CYS A 46 13.79 0.84 8.62
C CYS A 46 14.49 2.21 8.66
N GLY A 47 14.24 3.02 9.69
CA GLY A 47 14.80 4.35 9.89
C GLY A 47 13.76 5.41 10.26
N GLY A 48 14.22 6.61 10.60
CA GLY A 48 13.33 7.72 11.01
C GLY A 48 12.37 8.19 9.91
N GLU A 49 12.67 7.93 8.65
CA GLU A 49 11.79 8.31 7.54
C GLU A 49 10.56 7.42 7.43
N ASP A 50 10.70 6.12 7.69
CA ASP A 50 9.55 5.21 7.73
C ASP A 50 8.62 5.57 8.88
N LEU A 51 9.20 5.95 10.02
CA LEU A 51 8.45 6.46 11.15
C LEU A 51 7.70 7.75 10.77
N ASN A 52 8.39 8.72 10.17
CA ASN A 52 7.77 9.99 9.76
C ASN A 52 6.66 9.78 8.73
N ALA A 53 6.90 8.96 7.69
CA ALA A 53 5.91 8.67 6.66
C ALA A 53 4.71 7.92 7.23
N MET A 54 4.92 6.92 8.08
CA MET A 54 3.81 6.21 8.72
C MET A 54 3.02 7.13 9.68
N ASN A 55 3.71 8.03 10.39
CA ASN A 55 3.10 9.04 11.24
C ASN A 55 2.27 10.05 10.43
N GLU A 56 2.73 10.49 9.26
CA GLU A 56 1.93 11.34 8.36
C GLU A 56 0.65 10.64 7.90
N LEU A 57 0.72 9.33 7.65
CA LEU A 57 -0.41 8.56 7.12
C LEU A 57 -1.41 8.15 8.21
N THR A 58 -0.93 7.79 9.40
CA THR A 58 -1.73 7.15 10.46
C THR A 58 -1.53 7.71 11.87
N GLY A 59 -0.63 8.69 12.05
CA GLY A 59 -0.25 9.23 13.36
C GLY A 59 -1.40 9.77 14.18
N LYS A 60 -2.46 10.28 13.52
CA LYS A 60 -3.69 10.73 14.18
C LYS A 60 -4.40 9.64 15.01
N PHE A 61 -4.08 8.37 14.80
CA PHE A 61 -4.64 7.24 15.53
C PHE A 61 -3.68 6.65 16.57
N TRP A 62 -2.41 7.08 16.61
CA TRP A 62 -1.40 6.44 17.47
C TRP A 62 -1.64 6.71 18.95
N ASP A 63 -2.22 7.87 19.28
CA ASP A 63 -2.59 8.25 20.64
C ASP A 63 -3.94 7.67 21.09
N HIS A 64 -4.59 6.85 20.25
CA HIS A 64 -5.88 6.25 20.61
C HIS A 64 -5.70 5.23 21.75
N PRO A 65 -6.57 5.20 22.78
CA PRO A 65 -6.38 4.34 23.95
C PRO A 65 -6.26 2.84 23.66
N SER A 66 -6.82 2.38 22.54
CA SER A 66 -6.73 0.98 22.10
C SER A 66 -5.49 0.66 21.26
N VAL A 67 -4.66 1.65 20.96
CA VAL A 67 -3.40 1.46 20.23
C VAL A 67 -2.26 1.36 21.23
N ASP A 68 -1.59 0.21 21.22
CA ASP A 68 -0.32 0.01 21.90
C ASP A 68 0.82 -0.02 20.89
N VAL A 69 1.60 1.06 20.82
CA VAL A 69 2.76 1.16 19.91
C VAL A 69 3.97 0.36 20.39
N ASP A 70 3.97 -0.13 21.64
CA ASP A 70 5.05 -0.93 22.20
C ASP A 70 5.01 -2.38 21.72
N THR A 71 4.00 -2.75 20.92
CA THR A 71 3.88 -4.07 20.32
C THR A 71 3.28 -4.00 18.91
N TYR A 72 3.61 -4.99 18.07
CA TYR A 72 3.08 -5.07 16.71
C TYR A 72 1.57 -5.32 16.68
N HIS A 73 1.09 -6.16 17.61
CA HIS A 73 -0.34 -6.45 17.73
C HIS A 73 -1.15 -5.21 18.12
N GLY A 74 -0.65 -4.41 19.06
CA GLY A 74 -1.26 -3.13 19.44
C GLY A 74 -1.19 -2.11 18.31
N PHE A 75 -0.04 -2.00 17.63
CA PHE A 75 0.12 -1.10 16.48
C PHE A 75 -0.78 -1.49 15.29
N SER A 76 -1.11 -2.77 15.14
CA SER A 76 -2.05 -3.22 14.11
C SER A 76 -3.45 -2.57 14.27
N GLN A 77 -3.81 -2.17 15.50
CA GLN A 77 -5.07 -1.45 15.77
C GLN A 77 -5.13 -0.07 15.09
N THR A 78 -3.99 0.58 14.85
CA THR A 78 -3.90 1.84 14.09
C THR A 78 -4.52 1.70 12.70
N PHE A 79 -4.24 0.59 12.01
CA PHE A 79 -4.80 0.33 10.67
C PHE A 79 -6.31 0.06 10.74
N ARG A 80 -6.77 -0.69 11.75
CA ARG A 80 -8.21 -0.94 11.96
C ARG A 80 -8.96 0.37 12.20
N LEU A 81 -8.43 1.25 13.05
CA LEU A 81 -9.02 2.57 13.30
C LEU A 81 -9.04 3.44 12.05
N ALA A 82 -7.99 3.40 11.23
CA ALA A 82 -7.95 4.09 9.95
C ALA A 82 -9.06 3.62 8.99
N ILE A 83 -9.26 2.30 8.89
CA ILE A 83 -10.31 1.70 8.07
C ILE A 83 -11.71 2.06 8.59
N LEU A 84 -11.93 1.99 9.91
CA LEU A 84 -13.20 2.36 10.53
C LEU A 84 -13.52 3.83 10.30
N TYR A 85 -12.53 4.71 10.46
CA TYR A 85 -12.65 6.13 10.17
C TYR A 85 -13.02 6.37 8.70
N ASP A 86 -12.32 5.73 7.77
CA ASP A 86 -12.60 5.84 6.34
C ASP A 86 -14.03 5.37 6.00
N THR A 87 -14.46 4.28 6.63
CA THR A 87 -15.81 3.73 6.46
C THR A 87 -16.87 4.70 6.97
N ALA A 88 -16.65 5.29 8.16
CA ALA A 88 -17.55 6.28 8.75
C ALA A 88 -17.62 7.57 7.90
N CYS A 89 -16.49 8.04 7.36
CA CYS A 89 -16.48 9.15 6.41
C CYS A 89 -17.29 8.82 5.15
N ARG A 90 -17.11 7.63 4.56
CA ARG A 90 -17.90 7.20 3.39
C ARG A 90 -19.39 7.15 3.68
N MET A 91 -19.79 6.60 4.83
CA MET A 91 -21.19 6.55 5.25
C MET A 91 -21.80 7.95 5.41
N ARG A 92 -21.03 8.92 5.92
CA ARG A 92 -21.46 10.31 6.06
C ARG A 92 -21.62 10.99 4.69
N ASP A 93 -20.65 10.82 3.81
CA ASP A 93 -20.58 11.56 2.55
C ASP A 93 -21.49 10.95 1.46
N GLN A 94 -21.81 9.66 1.58
CA GLN A 94 -22.57 8.89 0.58
C GLN A 94 -23.51 7.85 1.24
N PRO A 95 -24.55 8.28 1.97
CA PRO A 95 -25.44 7.39 2.72
C PRO A 95 -26.29 6.47 1.81
N GLU A 96 -26.65 6.94 0.61
CA GLU A 96 -27.51 6.20 -0.34
C GLU A 96 -26.77 5.07 -1.08
N THR A 97 -25.44 5.22 -1.20
CA THR A 97 -24.53 4.38 -1.99
C THR A 97 -24.27 3.02 -1.34
N ILE A 98 -24.53 2.87 -0.04
CA ILE A 98 -24.29 1.64 0.75
C ILE A 98 -25.58 0.81 0.90
N LEU A 99 -26.76 1.40 0.67
CA LEU A 99 -28.06 0.76 0.90
C LEU A 99 -28.59 -0.02 -0.31
N SER A 100 -28.03 0.15 -1.51
CA SER A 100 -28.27 -0.75 -2.63
C SER A 100 -27.12 -1.76 -2.74
N GLY A 101 -27.42 -3.04 -2.46
CA GLY A 101 -26.47 -4.14 -2.63
C GLY A 101 -26.04 -4.40 -4.08
N GLU A 102 -26.56 -3.60 -5.01
CA GLU A 102 -26.24 -3.58 -6.43
C GLU A 102 -26.10 -2.08 -6.85
N ASP A 103 -25.07 -1.74 -7.65
CA ASP A 103 -24.92 -0.47 -8.38
C ASP A 103 -24.37 0.81 -7.71
N SER A 104 -23.25 0.71 -6.99
CA SER A 104 -22.32 1.85 -6.94
C SER A 104 -20.84 1.51 -6.71
N CYS A 105 -20.41 0.32 -7.13
CA CYS A 105 -18.98 0.03 -7.27
C CYS A 105 -18.44 0.90 -8.41
N ASN A 106 -18.06 2.15 -8.12
CA ASN A 106 -17.18 2.90 -9.01
C ASN A 106 -15.91 2.05 -9.14
N PRO A 107 -15.67 1.42 -10.31
CA PRO A 107 -14.63 0.41 -10.45
C PRO A 107 -13.22 1.02 -10.36
N CYS A 108 -13.12 2.35 -10.34
CA CYS A 108 -11.89 3.12 -10.18
C CYS A 108 -11.78 3.76 -8.78
N ARG A 109 -12.45 3.21 -7.77
CA ARG A 109 -12.35 3.68 -6.39
C ARG A 109 -11.50 2.74 -5.53
N LEU A 110 -10.67 3.35 -4.68
CA LEU A 110 -9.91 2.61 -3.67
C LEU A 110 -10.84 1.98 -2.63
N VAL A 111 -10.43 0.84 -2.08
CA VAL A 111 -11.15 0.16 -1.00
C VAL A 111 -11.18 1.02 0.28
N TRP A 112 -10.09 1.72 0.59
CA TRP A 112 -9.97 2.66 1.71
C TRP A 112 -9.50 4.04 1.24
N SER A 113 -9.25 4.99 2.14
CA SER A 113 -8.62 6.26 1.75
C SER A 113 -7.20 6.02 1.23
N ALA A 114 -6.68 6.95 0.43
CA ALA A 114 -5.29 6.87 -0.04
C ALA A 114 -4.29 6.84 1.13
N ALA A 115 -4.58 7.53 2.23
CA ALA A 115 -3.72 7.50 3.42
C ALA A 115 -3.63 6.08 4.01
N THR A 116 -4.77 5.42 4.21
CA THR A 116 -4.84 4.05 4.73
C THR A 116 -4.19 3.06 3.77
N VAL A 117 -4.48 3.16 2.47
CA VAL A 117 -3.85 2.33 1.43
C VAL A 117 -2.32 2.50 1.46
N ASN A 118 -1.83 3.73 1.43
CA ASN A 118 -0.39 4.01 1.46
C ASN A 118 0.27 3.48 2.73
N ALA A 119 -0.42 3.52 3.88
CA ALA A 119 0.09 2.98 5.13
C ALA A 119 0.29 1.46 5.04
N VAL A 120 -0.69 0.74 4.48
CA VAL A 120 -0.60 -0.72 4.29
C VAL A 120 0.52 -1.07 3.30
N ILE A 121 0.66 -0.31 2.22
CA ILE A 121 1.78 -0.48 1.27
C ILE A 121 3.13 -0.21 1.93
N LEU A 122 3.24 0.85 2.74
CA LEU A 122 4.46 1.17 3.48
C LEU A 122 4.83 0.04 4.44
N LEU A 123 3.85 -0.54 5.15
CA LEU A 123 4.07 -1.74 5.97
C LEU A 123 4.63 -2.90 5.15
N GLY A 124 4.04 -3.20 3.98
CA GLY A 124 4.54 -4.22 3.08
C GLY A 124 5.98 -3.98 2.63
N LEU A 125 6.33 -2.75 2.26
CA LEU A 125 7.68 -2.38 1.87
C LEU A 125 8.68 -2.53 3.03
N MET A 126 8.32 -2.12 4.24
CA MET A 126 9.16 -2.30 5.43
C MET A 126 9.39 -3.79 5.71
N LEU A 127 8.35 -4.62 5.66
CA LEU A 127 8.46 -6.07 5.85
C LEU A 127 9.34 -6.72 4.78
N LEU A 128 9.29 -6.24 3.54
CA LEU A 128 10.16 -6.71 2.47
C LEU A 128 11.62 -6.32 2.72
N ASP A 129 11.89 -5.11 3.22
CA ASP A 129 13.24 -4.71 3.64
C ASP A 129 13.77 -5.62 4.77
N HIS A 130 12.92 -6.00 5.73
CA HIS A 130 13.27 -7.01 6.74
C HIS A 130 13.54 -8.36 6.11
N ALA A 131 12.72 -8.85 5.18
CA ALA A 131 12.92 -10.12 4.50
C ALA A 131 14.27 -10.20 3.77
N LYS A 132 14.73 -9.07 3.20
CA LYS A 132 16.04 -8.93 2.55
C LYS A 132 17.21 -8.75 3.53
N GLY A 133 16.97 -8.82 4.84
CA GLY A 133 18.01 -8.64 5.85
C GLY A 133 18.52 -7.19 5.99
N ARG A 134 17.79 -6.21 5.44
CA ARG A 134 18.11 -4.78 5.61
C ARG A 134 17.61 -4.24 6.96
N GLY A 135 16.69 -4.95 7.58
CA GLY A 135 16.17 -4.66 8.90
C GLY A 135 17.09 -5.08 10.05
N LYS A 136 16.95 -4.42 11.20
CA LYS A 136 17.82 -4.66 12.38
C LYS A 136 17.34 -5.80 13.29
N ASN A 137 16.07 -6.21 13.17
CA ASN A 137 15.46 -7.14 14.11
C ASN A 137 15.50 -8.58 13.57
N LYS A 138 16.19 -9.46 14.30
CA LYS A 138 16.38 -10.87 13.92
C LYS A 138 15.08 -11.67 13.95
N ASP A 139 14.16 -11.37 14.87
CA ASP A 139 12.90 -12.11 14.97
C ASP A 139 11.97 -11.79 13.78
N ILE A 140 11.92 -10.53 13.32
CA ILE A 140 11.20 -10.16 12.08
C ILE A 140 11.85 -10.88 10.90
N TYR A 141 13.18 -10.77 10.77
CA TYR A 141 13.93 -11.45 9.70
C TYR A 141 13.64 -12.96 9.66
N HIS A 142 13.70 -13.65 10.81
CA HIS A 142 13.45 -15.09 10.86
C HIS A 142 11.99 -15.45 10.54
N CYS A 143 11.02 -14.63 10.94
CA CYS A 143 9.62 -14.81 10.56
C CYS A 143 9.43 -14.68 9.03
N MET A 144 10.04 -13.66 8.43
CA MET A 144 9.99 -13.41 6.98
C MET A 144 10.72 -14.46 6.13
N ARG A 145 11.49 -15.33 6.77
CA ARG A 145 12.15 -16.49 6.17
C ARG A 145 11.33 -17.78 6.27
N MET A 146 10.05 -17.75 6.60
CA MET A 146 9.20 -18.93 6.38
C MET A 146 8.84 -19.07 4.91
N THR A 147 8.36 -20.25 4.49
CA THR A 147 7.59 -20.32 3.25
C THR A 147 6.20 -19.71 3.48
N LEU A 148 5.54 -19.29 2.40
CA LEU A 148 4.18 -18.77 2.47
C LEU A 148 3.23 -19.76 3.17
N GLY A 149 3.28 -21.04 2.80
CA GLY A 149 2.44 -22.08 3.42
C GLY A 149 2.69 -22.24 4.92
N GLN A 150 3.97 -22.28 5.34
CA GLN A 150 4.32 -22.36 6.76
C GLN A 150 3.78 -21.16 7.55
N TYR A 151 3.84 -19.96 6.97
CA TYR A 151 3.31 -18.76 7.60
C TYR A 151 1.78 -18.81 7.72
N LEU A 152 1.08 -19.20 6.66
CA LEU A 152 -0.38 -19.30 6.65
C LEU A 152 -0.91 -20.34 7.64
N ASP A 153 -0.27 -21.51 7.71
CA ASP A 153 -0.60 -22.55 8.68
C ASP A 153 -0.37 -22.05 10.12
N ALA A 154 0.74 -21.35 10.35
CA ALA A 154 1.06 -20.77 11.66
C ALA A 154 0.07 -19.66 12.06
N LEU A 155 -0.36 -18.81 11.11
CA LEU A 155 -1.39 -17.81 11.34
C LEU A 155 -2.73 -18.45 11.70
N ALA A 156 -3.15 -19.50 10.99
CA ALA A 156 -4.41 -20.19 11.25
C ALA A 156 -4.46 -20.79 12.67
N GLU A 157 -3.35 -21.35 13.14
CA GLU A 157 -3.23 -21.86 14.52
C GLU A 157 -3.20 -20.70 15.53
N PHE A 158 -2.42 -19.65 15.26
CA PHE A 158 -2.32 -18.46 16.12
C PHE A 158 -3.68 -17.75 16.33
N ILE A 159 -4.47 -17.60 15.26
CA ILE A 159 -5.83 -17.05 15.33
C ILE A 159 -6.74 -17.98 16.15
N SER A 160 -6.62 -19.30 15.94
CA SER A 160 -7.44 -20.28 16.66
C SER A 160 -7.17 -20.29 18.17
N GLU A 161 -5.93 -20.04 18.59
CA GLU A 161 -5.56 -19.90 20.00
C GLU A 161 -6.14 -18.62 20.63
N LYS A 162 -6.20 -17.51 19.87
CA LYS A 162 -6.75 -16.23 20.34
C LYS A 162 -8.27 -16.26 20.55
N GLU A 163 -9.01 -16.92 19.66
CA GLU A 163 -10.49 -16.82 19.62
C GLU A 163 -11.22 -17.70 20.65
N GLY A 164 -10.54 -18.61 21.36
CA GLY A 164 -11.14 -19.33 22.48
C GLY A 164 -12.40 -20.18 22.19
N LYS A 165 -12.81 -20.34 20.92
CA LYS A 165 -13.79 -21.30 20.32
C LYS A 165 -14.05 -20.86 18.85
N PRO A 166 -14.56 -21.74 17.96
CA PRO A 166 -14.69 -21.40 16.55
C PRO A 166 -15.82 -20.38 16.33
N GLY A 167 -15.45 -19.12 16.11
CA GLY A 167 -16.30 -18.06 15.58
C GLY A 167 -16.24 -17.98 14.04
N THR A 168 -17.10 -17.13 13.47
CA THR A 168 -17.25 -16.86 12.04
C THR A 168 -15.95 -16.43 11.35
N SER A 169 -15.09 -15.66 12.03
CA SER A 169 -13.78 -15.18 11.54
C SER A 169 -12.81 -16.30 11.12
N ARG A 170 -12.83 -17.45 11.81
CA ARG A 170 -12.00 -18.61 11.45
C ARG A 170 -12.35 -19.22 10.09
N THR A 171 -13.63 -19.15 9.71
CA THR A 171 -14.11 -19.70 8.43
C THR A 171 -13.68 -18.80 7.28
N ASP A 172 -13.79 -17.49 7.47
CA ASP A 172 -13.43 -16.49 6.46
C ASP A 172 -11.93 -16.49 6.17
N PHE A 173 -11.08 -16.57 7.20
CA PHE A 173 -9.63 -16.67 7.00
C PHE A 173 -9.23 -17.97 6.29
N ARG A 174 -9.85 -19.12 6.62
CA ARG A 174 -9.58 -20.38 5.92
C ARG A 174 -9.99 -20.34 4.45
N LEU A 175 -11.14 -19.76 4.14
CA LEU A 175 -11.61 -19.57 2.77
C LEU A 175 -10.68 -18.64 1.99
N PHE A 176 -10.21 -17.56 2.63
CA PHE A 176 -9.18 -16.69 2.08
C PHE A 176 -7.91 -17.47 1.74
N VAL A 177 -7.35 -18.23 2.70
CA VAL A 177 -6.12 -19.03 2.49
C VAL A 177 -6.27 -20.00 1.31
N GLN A 178 -7.40 -20.70 1.23
CA GLN A 178 -7.68 -21.61 0.11
C GLN A 178 -7.75 -20.89 -1.23
N SER A 179 -8.32 -19.67 -1.27
CA SER A 179 -8.37 -18.86 -2.48
C SER A 179 -6.99 -18.33 -2.85
N PHE A 180 -6.26 -17.80 -1.88
CA PHE A 180 -4.94 -17.20 -2.04
C PHE A 180 -3.89 -18.20 -2.56
N LEU A 181 -3.92 -19.43 -2.05
CA LEU A 181 -3.02 -20.51 -2.50
C LEU A 181 -3.37 -21.10 -3.87
N LYS A 182 -4.51 -20.74 -4.48
CA LYS A 182 -4.77 -21.10 -5.89
C LYS A 182 -3.94 -20.26 -6.86
N SER A 183 -3.57 -19.04 -6.46
CA SER A 183 -2.84 -18.08 -7.28
C SER A 183 -1.40 -17.82 -6.81
N HIS A 184 -0.99 -18.41 -5.67
CA HIS A 184 0.35 -18.29 -5.10
C HIS A 184 0.87 -19.65 -4.66
N ASP A 185 2.14 -19.92 -4.92
CA ASP A 185 2.79 -21.16 -4.50
C ASP A 185 3.14 -21.11 -3.01
N GLY A 186 2.51 -21.96 -2.20
CA GLY A 186 2.77 -22.09 -0.77
C GLY A 186 4.20 -22.53 -0.43
N SER A 187 4.95 -23.09 -1.39
CA SER A 187 6.36 -23.44 -1.21
C SER A 187 7.31 -22.26 -1.39
N SER A 188 6.82 -21.14 -1.97
CA SER A 188 7.62 -19.94 -2.20
C SER A 188 8.05 -19.28 -0.88
N PRO A 189 9.26 -18.69 -0.81
CA PRO A 189 9.67 -17.87 0.34
C PRO A 189 8.66 -16.75 0.59
N LEU A 190 8.34 -16.49 1.85
CA LEU A 190 7.37 -15.46 2.24
C LEU A 190 7.76 -14.06 1.73
N GLY A 191 9.07 -13.75 1.75
CA GLY A 191 9.60 -12.51 1.17
C GLY A 191 9.34 -12.37 -0.35
N GLU A 192 9.41 -13.47 -1.11
CA GLU A 192 9.11 -13.46 -2.55
C GLU A 192 7.60 -13.32 -2.82
N ALA A 193 6.77 -13.99 -2.03
CA ALA A 193 5.32 -13.81 -2.11
C ALA A 193 4.91 -12.36 -1.80
N LEU A 194 5.52 -11.75 -0.78
CA LEU A 194 5.33 -10.33 -0.46
C LEU A 194 5.82 -9.42 -1.60
N ALA A 195 6.99 -9.71 -2.18
CA ALA A 195 7.50 -8.97 -3.33
C ALA A 195 6.55 -9.07 -4.53
N ASP A 196 5.95 -10.24 -4.81
CA ASP A 196 4.98 -10.41 -5.89
C ASP A 196 3.72 -9.56 -5.67
N ILE A 197 3.15 -9.55 -4.46
CA ILE A 197 2.00 -8.69 -4.11
C ILE A 197 2.34 -7.22 -4.39
N LEU A 198 3.51 -6.76 -3.94
CA LEU A 198 3.96 -5.38 -4.14
C LEU A 198 4.26 -5.08 -5.61
N ARG A 199 4.82 -6.02 -6.37
CA ARG A 199 5.03 -5.87 -7.82
C ARG A 199 3.71 -5.66 -8.56
N ARG A 200 2.68 -6.46 -8.25
CA ARG A 200 1.34 -6.31 -8.84
C ARG A 200 0.75 -4.94 -8.51
N TYR A 201 0.84 -4.50 -7.25
CA TYR A 201 0.40 -3.16 -6.86
C TYR A 201 1.13 -2.07 -7.64
N ILE A 202 2.47 -2.13 -7.74
CA ILE A 202 3.29 -1.12 -8.40
C ILE A 202 3.02 -1.10 -9.91
N ALA A 203 2.90 -2.26 -10.54
CA ALA A 203 2.55 -2.38 -11.95
C ALA A 203 1.18 -1.74 -12.23
N ALA A 204 0.16 -2.07 -11.44
CA ALA A 204 -1.16 -1.47 -11.56
C ALA A 204 -1.16 0.04 -11.27
N ARG A 205 -0.37 0.50 -10.29
CA ARG A 205 -0.20 1.92 -9.96
C ARG A 205 0.35 2.74 -11.12
N GLN A 206 1.11 2.15 -12.04
CA GLN A 206 1.67 2.86 -13.21
C GLN A 206 0.60 3.42 -14.14
N GLU A 207 -0.54 2.74 -14.29
CA GLU A 207 -1.66 3.23 -15.11
C GLU A 207 -2.13 4.60 -14.60
N PHE A 208 -2.16 4.78 -13.28
CA PHE A 208 -2.46 6.07 -12.64
C PHE A 208 -1.25 7.00 -12.58
N GLY A 209 -0.03 6.45 -12.61
CA GLY A 209 1.23 7.21 -12.53
C GLY A 209 1.46 8.07 -13.77
N ARG A 210 1.15 7.53 -14.96
CA ARG A 210 1.18 8.29 -16.22
C ARG A 210 0.25 9.51 -16.16
N VAL A 211 -0.98 9.32 -15.68
CA VAL A 211 -1.95 10.41 -15.52
C VAL A 211 -1.51 11.42 -14.47
N ASP A 212 -1.04 10.96 -13.29
CA ASP A 212 -0.46 11.81 -12.23
C ASP A 212 0.66 12.71 -12.79
N HIS A 213 1.58 12.13 -13.56
CA HIS A 213 2.71 12.85 -14.14
C HIS A 213 2.27 13.93 -15.13
N ILE A 214 1.32 13.62 -16.01
CA ILE A 214 0.75 14.61 -16.94
C ILE A 214 0.14 15.77 -16.14
N LEU A 215 -0.66 15.47 -15.09
CA LEU A 215 -1.28 16.50 -14.25
C LEU A 215 -0.24 17.38 -13.54
N ARG A 216 0.85 16.79 -13.02
CA ARG A 216 1.96 17.56 -12.42
C ARG A 216 2.68 18.45 -13.44
N CYS A 217 2.88 17.97 -14.67
CA CYS A 217 3.44 18.80 -15.75
C CYS A 217 2.53 19.99 -16.09
N MET A 218 1.21 19.78 -16.09
CA MET A 218 0.24 20.85 -16.32
C MET A 218 0.22 21.87 -15.18
N ASP A 219 0.35 21.42 -13.92
CA ASP A 219 0.46 22.30 -12.76
C ASP A 219 1.74 23.15 -12.83
N ALA A 220 2.88 22.52 -13.10
CA ALA A 220 4.17 23.20 -13.25
C ALA A 220 4.18 24.20 -14.41
N LEU A 221 3.59 23.83 -15.56
CA LEU A 221 3.38 24.74 -16.69
C LEU A 221 2.51 25.93 -16.27
N SER A 222 1.39 25.68 -15.59
CA SER A 222 0.49 26.74 -15.13
C SER A 222 1.20 27.71 -14.18
N CYS A 223 1.97 27.17 -13.24
CA CYS A 223 2.80 27.94 -12.32
C CYS A 223 3.87 28.77 -13.05
N CYS A 224 4.47 28.22 -14.10
CA CYS A 224 5.46 28.93 -14.92
C CYS A 224 4.81 30.10 -15.69
N LEU A 225 3.69 29.86 -16.35
CA LEU A 225 2.96 30.88 -17.13
C LEU A 225 2.41 32.00 -16.24
N GLU A 226 1.92 31.68 -15.04
CA GLU A 226 1.52 32.68 -14.05
C GLU A 226 2.68 33.60 -13.64
N LYS A 227 3.88 33.03 -13.44
CA LYS A 227 5.08 33.80 -13.05
C LYS A 227 5.64 34.66 -14.19
N GLN A 228 5.61 34.15 -15.42
CA GLN A 228 6.09 34.89 -16.60
C GLN A 228 5.13 36.01 -17.01
N GLY A 229 3.84 35.89 -16.67
CA GLY A 229 2.82 36.86 -17.05
C GLY A 229 2.46 36.77 -18.54
N GLY A 230 1.57 37.66 -19.00
CA GLY A 230 1.12 37.71 -20.40
C GLY A 230 -0.26 37.12 -20.63
N MET A 231 -0.61 36.88 -21.91
CA MET A 231 -1.99 36.56 -22.33
C MET A 231 -2.55 35.27 -21.71
N GLN A 232 -1.69 34.31 -21.36
CA GLN A 232 -2.10 33.01 -20.82
C GLN A 232 -2.06 32.91 -19.27
N ALA A 233 -1.61 33.96 -18.57
CA ALA A 233 -1.44 33.93 -17.12
C ALA A 233 -2.78 33.76 -16.38
N ASP A 234 -3.83 34.46 -16.81
CA ASP A 234 -5.15 34.36 -16.19
C ASP A 234 -5.80 32.99 -16.42
N SER A 235 -5.63 32.41 -17.61
CA SER A 235 -6.11 31.05 -17.91
C SER A 235 -5.34 29.98 -17.12
N ALA A 236 -4.02 30.14 -16.98
CA ALA A 236 -3.19 29.24 -16.18
C ALA A 236 -3.59 29.27 -14.70
N ARG A 237 -3.80 30.47 -14.13
CA ARG A 237 -4.29 30.62 -12.76
C ARG A 237 -5.64 29.94 -12.53
N ARG A 238 -6.61 30.21 -13.40
CA ARG A 238 -7.94 29.59 -13.31
C ARG A 238 -7.86 28.07 -13.41
N PHE A 239 -7.01 27.57 -14.30
CA PHE A 239 -6.83 26.13 -14.43
C PHE A 239 -6.16 25.52 -13.19
N ARG A 240 -5.16 26.18 -12.58
CA ARG A 240 -4.57 25.74 -11.31
C ARG A 240 -5.60 25.69 -10.18
N GLU A 241 -6.52 26.65 -10.12
CA GLU A 241 -7.63 26.61 -9.17
C GLU A 241 -8.57 25.42 -9.40
N VAL A 242 -8.79 25.02 -10.66
CA VAL A 242 -9.53 23.81 -11.00
C VAL A 242 -8.72 22.57 -10.59
N LEU A 243 -7.43 22.50 -10.93
CA LEU A 243 -6.54 21.41 -10.52
C LEU A 243 -6.53 21.25 -9.00
N GLY A 244 -6.41 22.33 -8.21
CA GLY A 244 -6.43 22.25 -6.75
C GLY A 244 -7.76 21.74 -6.17
N LYS A 245 -8.89 21.94 -6.88
CA LYS A 245 -10.20 21.38 -6.48
C LYS A 245 -10.32 19.89 -6.80
N TYR A 246 -9.87 19.47 -7.97
CA TYR A 246 -9.96 18.07 -8.41
C TYR A 246 -8.85 17.21 -7.83
N CYS A 247 -7.66 17.78 -7.66
CA CYS A 247 -6.42 17.14 -7.22
C CYS A 247 -5.81 17.88 -6.02
N PRO A 248 -6.48 17.91 -4.86
CA PRO A 248 -5.96 18.58 -3.68
C PRO A 248 -4.58 18.03 -3.28
N GLY A 249 -3.61 18.93 -3.09
CA GLY A 249 -2.24 18.59 -2.69
C GLY A 249 -1.26 18.29 -3.84
N LEU A 250 -1.66 18.52 -5.09
CA LEU A 250 -0.78 18.45 -6.27
C LEU A 250 0.33 19.52 -6.20
N ASP A 251 -0.01 20.71 -5.73
CA ASP A 251 0.78 21.95 -5.67
C ASP A 251 2.08 21.80 -4.83
N GLY A 252 2.13 20.80 -3.95
CA GLY A 252 3.29 20.50 -3.09
C GLY A 252 4.21 19.41 -3.64
N ARG A 253 3.85 18.75 -4.76
CA ARG A 253 4.61 17.65 -5.36
C ARG A 253 5.47 18.15 -6.50
N LYS A 254 6.65 18.66 -6.15
CA LYS A 254 7.59 19.20 -7.13
C LYS A 254 8.02 18.17 -8.16
N LEU A 255 8.02 18.58 -9.43
CA LEU A 255 8.81 17.89 -10.44
C LEU A 255 10.30 18.01 -10.07
N MET A 256 11.12 16.99 -10.37
CA MET A 256 12.56 17.06 -10.08
C MET A 256 13.26 18.21 -10.82
N GLU A 257 12.66 18.69 -11.91
CA GLU A 257 13.10 19.84 -12.70
C GLU A 257 12.23 21.08 -12.44
N GLU A 258 12.25 21.60 -11.21
CA GLU A 258 11.69 22.94 -10.92
C GLU A 258 12.82 23.97 -10.84
N GLY A 259 12.84 24.95 -11.75
CA GLY A 259 13.68 26.14 -11.55
C GLY A 259 14.18 26.89 -12.79
N GLY A 260 13.85 26.44 -14.00
CA GLY A 260 14.30 27.11 -15.23
C GLY A 260 13.38 28.23 -15.69
N GLY A 261 13.96 29.37 -16.10
CA GLY A 261 13.31 30.26 -17.06
C GLY A 261 13.38 29.62 -18.45
N TYR A 262 12.45 28.73 -18.76
CA TYR A 262 12.44 28.05 -20.06
C TYR A 262 12.02 29.03 -21.17
N PRO A 263 12.76 29.12 -22.29
CA PRO A 263 12.38 29.95 -23.45
C PRO A 263 11.04 29.54 -24.07
N ASP A 264 10.74 28.23 -24.04
CA ASP A 264 9.46 27.65 -24.41
C ASP A 264 8.97 26.71 -23.29
N PRO A 265 8.27 27.25 -22.27
CA PRO A 265 7.74 26.43 -21.17
C PRO A 265 6.72 25.40 -21.67
N TYR A 266 5.91 25.76 -22.67
CA TYR A 266 4.85 24.90 -23.16
C TYR A 266 5.43 23.65 -23.81
N GLY A 267 6.35 23.82 -24.77
CA GLY A 267 7.02 22.69 -25.43
C GLY A 267 7.83 21.83 -24.45
N HIS A 268 8.51 22.46 -23.48
CA HIS A 268 9.27 21.72 -22.46
C HIS A 268 8.38 20.81 -21.61
N TYR A 269 7.33 21.35 -21.00
CA TYR A 269 6.45 20.55 -20.13
C TYR A 269 5.60 19.54 -20.92
N LEU A 270 5.26 19.84 -22.18
CA LEU A 270 4.56 18.89 -23.05
C LEU A 270 5.45 17.69 -23.39
N ALA A 271 6.71 17.94 -23.76
CA ALA A 271 7.68 16.87 -23.99
C ALA A 271 7.88 16.03 -22.72
N LEU A 272 8.06 16.69 -21.57
CA LEU A 272 8.19 16.03 -20.28
C LEU A 272 6.96 15.18 -19.92
N ALA A 273 5.75 15.65 -20.21
CA ALA A 273 4.51 14.90 -19.99
C ALA A 273 4.41 13.65 -20.87
N GLY A 274 5.03 13.67 -22.06
CA GLY A 274 5.17 12.50 -22.93
C GLY A 274 6.24 11.50 -22.47
N GLU A 275 7.24 11.98 -21.72
CA GLU A 275 8.33 11.19 -21.16
C GLU A 275 7.96 10.65 -19.76
N TYR A 276 7.10 9.63 -19.71
CA TYR A 276 6.87 8.88 -18.49
C TYR A 276 7.64 7.55 -18.51
N PRO A 277 8.43 7.23 -17.47
CA PRO A 277 9.22 6.00 -17.44
C PRO A 277 8.31 4.78 -17.52
N GLU A 278 8.61 3.87 -18.45
CA GLU A 278 7.88 2.62 -18.60
C GLU A 278 8.32 1.57 -17.57
N ASP A 279 9.54 1.69 -17.08
CA ASP A 279 10.12 0.76 -16.13
C ASP A 279 9.50 0.93 -14.73
N THR A 280 8.86 -0.13 -14.26
CA THR A 280 8.40 -0.24 -12.87
C THR A 280 9.58 -0.55 -11.96
N PRO A 281 9.77 0.17 -10.86
CA PRO A 281 10.77 -0.23 -9.88
C PRO A 281 10.37 -1.59 -9.29
N ASP A 282 11.23 -2.60 -9.41
CA ASP A 282 11.03 -3.88 -8.73
C ASP A 282 11.29 -3.70 -7.23
N PRO A 283 10.25 -3.77 -6.36
CA PRO A 283 10.46 -3.66 -4.93
C PRO A 283 11.33 -4.80 -4.39
N GLY A 284 11.46 -5.91 -5.12
CA GLY A 284 12.31 -7.07 -4.84
C GLY A 284 13.79 -6.92 -5.20
N SER A 285 14.18 -5.93 -6.01
CA SER A 285 15.58 -5.75 -6.43
C SER A 285 16.54 -5.43 -5.27
N GLU A 286 17.76 -5.99 -5.33
CA GLU A 286 18.80 -5.81 -4.30
C GLU A 286 19.45 -4.42 -4.33
N GLY A 287 19.39 -3.70 -5.46
CA GLY A 287 20.07 -2.42 -5.67
C GLY A 287 19.23 -1.15 -5.42
N LEU A 288 17.92 -1.29 -5.17
CA LEU A 288 17.05 -0.14 -4.97
C LEU A 288 17.19 0.45 -3.56
N ALA A 289 17.53 1.74 -3.50
CA ALA A 289 17.52 2.51 -2.27
C ALA A 289 16.09 2.58 -1.71
N PRO A 290 15.87 2.33 -0.40
CA PRO A 290 14.52 2.27 0.19
C PRO A 290 13.64 3.49 -0.11
N ARG A 291 14.24 4.69 -0.23
CA ARG A 291 13.55 5.95 -0.55
C ARG A 291 13.01 6.03 -1.98
N ALA A 292 13.67 5.37 -2.94
CA ALA A 292 13.36 5.54 -4.37
C ALA A 292 11.99 4.96 -4.74
N VAL A 293 11.61 3.83 -4.13
CA VAL A 293 10.32 3.20 -4.37
C VAL A 293 9.20 3.96 -3.65
N ARG A 294 9.42 4.38 -2.40
CA ARG A 294 8.38 4.93 -1.51
C ARG A 294 7.74 6.22 -2.05
N SER A 295 8.53 7.14 -2.61
CA SER A 295 8.00 8.40 -3.19
C SER A 295 7.26 8.21 -4.52
N GLN A 296 7.46 7.07 -5.18
CA GLN A 296 6.92 6.77 -6.51
C GLN A 296 5.64 5.93 -6.45
N VAL A 297 5.45 5.15 -5.38
CA VAL A 297 4.36 4.17 -5.29
C VAL A 297 3.12 4.67 -4.56
N PHE A 298 3.23 5.72 -3.75
CA PHE A 298 2.09 6.25 -3.00
C PHE A 298 1.05 6.91 -3.91
N LEU A 299 -0.20 6.56 -3.66
CA LEU A 299 -1.35 7.16 -4.31
C LEU A 299 -1.64 8.54 -3.71
N PRO A 300 -1.92 9.55 -4.55
CA PRO A 300 -2.55 10.76 -4.08
C PRO A 300 -4.03 10.51 -3.80
N GLY A 301 -4.61 11.34 -2.92
CA GLY A 301 -5.96 11.16 -2.39
C GLY A 301 -7.10 11.72 -3.22
N TYR A 302 -6.89 12.01 -4.50
CA TYR A 302 -7.92 12.58 -5.37
C TYR A 302 -8.68 11.52 -6.19
N ASP A 303 -9.82 11.92 -6.77
CA ASP A 303 -10.71 11.01 -7.50
C ASP A 303 -10.12 10.62 -8.85
N TRP A 304 -9.88 9.31 -9.01
CA TRP A 304 -9.34 8.68 -10.20
C TRP A 304 -10.40 8.20 -11.18
N SER A 305 -11.67 8.51 -10.95
CA SER A 305 -12.74 8.11 -11.86
C SER A 305 -12.53 8.69 -13.27
N PRO A 306 -12.75 7.90 -14.34
CA PRO A 306 -12.65 8.39 -15.70
C PRO A 306 -13.52 9.63 -15.95
N GLN A 307 -14.68 9.73 -15.28
CA GLN A 307 -15.57 10.88 -15.35
C GLN A 307 -14.91 12.14 -14.78
N SER A 308 -14.34 12.06 -13.58
CA SER A 308 -13.66 13.21 -12.95
C SER A 308 -12.43 13.64 -13.73
N LEU A 309 -11.64 12.70 -14.24
CA LEU A 309 -10.47 13.01 -15.07
C LEU A 309 -10.86 13.61 -16.42
N SER A 310 -11.94 13.12 -17.05
CA SER A 310 -12.45 13.71 -18.30
C SER A 310 -13.01 15.11 -18.08
N ALA A 311 -13.70 15.34 -16.96
CA ALA A 311 -14.19 16.67 -16.59
C ALA A 311 -13.02 17.65 -16.32
N LEU A 312 -11.92 17.16 -15.75
CA LEU A 312 -10.69 17.95 -15.58
C LEU A 312 -10.02 18.24 -16.94
N ALA A 313 -9.90 17.25 -17.81
CA ALA A 313 -9.35 17.40 -19.16
C ALA A 313 -10.14 18.40 -20.01
N ALA A 314 -11.47 18.42 -19.90
CA ALA A 314 -12.32 19.40 -20.60
C ALA A 314 -12.05 20.85 -20.16
N GLN A 315 -11.58 21.05 -18.94
CA GLN A 315 -11.29 22.38 -18.36
C GLN A 315 -9.87 22.87 -18.63
N THR A 316 -8.98 22.03 -19.16
CA THR A 316 -7.61 22.48 -19.48
C THR A 316 -7.61 23.49 -20.63
N PRO A 317 -6.86 24.61 -20.50
CA PRO A 317 -6.61 25.54 -21.59
C PRO A 317 -5.55 25.02 -22.58
N PHE A 318 -4.88 23.90 -22.26
CA PHE A 318 -3.77 23.36 -23.04
C PHE A 318 -4.25 22.20 -23.92
N GLY A 319 -4.47 22.46 -25.22
CA GLY A 319 -5.03 21.49 -26.17
C GLY A 319 -4.24 20.18 -26.24
N ASP A 320 -2.92 20.25 -26.42
CA ASP A 320 -2.08 19.04 -26.56
C ASP A 320 -2.07 18.19 -25.28
N PHE A 321 -2.15 18.81 -24.11
CA PHE A 321 -2.29 18.09 -22.83
C PHE A 321 -3.66 17.44 -22.67
N ARG A 322 -4.73 18.05 -23.23
CA ARG A 322 -6.05 17.42 -23.25
C ARG A 322 -6.01 16.11 -24.03
N GLU A 323 -5.44 16.14 -25.23
CA GLU A 323 -5.29 14.94 -26.07
C GLU A 323 -4.44 13.86 -25.36
N LEU A 324 -3.37 14.28 -24.69
CA LEU A 324 -2.52 13.39 -23.87
C LEU A 324 -3.31 12.74 -22.72
N LEU A 325 -4.11 13.51 -21.98
CA LEU A 325 -4.97 12.98 -20.91
C LEU A 325 -6.02 12.02 -21.47
N GLU A 326 -6.76 12.43 -22.49
CA GLU A 326 -7.82 11.62 -23.10
C GLU A 326 -7.30 10.29 -23.65
N LYS A 327 -6.09 10.27 -24.23
CA LYS A 327 -5.42 9.03 -24.68
C LYS A 327 -5.08 8.07 -23.52
N ASN A 328 -4.81 8.60 -22.33
CA ASN A 328 -4.43 7.80 -21.17
C ASN A 328 -5.62 7.44 -20.27
N ILE A 329 -6.75 8.13 -20.36
CA ILE A 329 -7.98 7.80 -19.63
C ILE A 329 -8.69 6.65 -20.34
N CYS A 330 -8.67 5.47 -19.73
CA CYS A 330 -9.36 4.28 -20.23
C CYS A 330 -10.07 3.56 -19.10
N GLY A 331 -11.41 3.59 -19.11
CA GLY A 331 -12.22 3.04 -18.01
C GLY A 331 -11.92 1.57 -17.71
N GLU A 332 -11.76 0.72 -18.72
CA GLU A 332 -11.47 -0.71 -18.54
C GLU A 332 -10.08 -0.95 -17.93
N ARG A 333 -9.03 -0.31 -18.46
CA ARG A 333 -7.66 -0.44 -17.94
C ARG A 333 -7.56 0.09 -16.51
N MET A 334 -8.14 1.25 -16.25
CA MET A 334 -8.12 1.87 -14.93
C MET A 334 -8.93 1.06 -13.91
N ALA A 335 -10.08 0.51 -14.30
CA ALA A 335 -10.85 -0.39 -13.45
C ALA A 335 -10.06 -1.65 -13.10
N HIS A 336 -9.43 -2.28 -14.10
CA HIS A 336 -8.59 -3.45 -13.88
C HIS A 336 -7.41 -3.13 -12.95
N ALA A 337 -6.70 -2.03 -13.19
CA ALA A 337 -5.59 -1.59 -12.35
C ALA A 337 -6.05 -1.29 -10.92
N MET A 338 -7.18 -0.60 -10.73
CA MET A 338 -7.73 -0.34 -9.40
C MET A 338 -8.08 -1.64 -8.66
N ASN A 339 -8.63 -2.63 -9.37
CA ASN A 339 -8.92 -3.94 -8.78
C ASN A 339 -7.65 -4.68 -8.33
N GLU A 340 -6.60 -4.68 -9.14
CA GLU A 340 -5.30 -5.25 -8.77
C GLU A 340 -4.69 -4.54 -7.55
N MET A 341 -4.78 -3.21 -7.51
CA MET A 341 -4.31 -2.43 -6.36
C MET A 341 -5.09 -2.73 -5.09
N ASN A 342 -6.43 -2.77 -5.18
CA ASN A 342 -7.30 -3.12 -4.05
C ASN A 342 -7.06 -4.55 -3.57
N ALA A 343 -6.86 -5.50 -4.49
CA ALA A 343 -6.55 -6.89 -4.16
C ALA A 343 -5.21 -7.00 -3.43
N ALA A 344 -4.16 -6.34 -3.92
CA ALA A 344 -2.85 -6.34 -3.26
C ALA A 344 -2.90 -5.74 -1.85
N VAL A 345 -3.62 -4.62 -1.68
CA VAL A 345 -3.81 -3.99 -0.37
C VAL A 345 -4.60 -4.90 0.58
N ALA A 346 -5.66 -5.55 0.10
CA ALA A 346 -6.42 -6.52 0.90
C ALA A 346 -5.56 -7.70 1.32
N TYR A 347 -4.73 -8.25 0.42
CA TYR A 347 -3.78 -9.32 0.75
C TYR A 347 -2.79 -8.89 1.82
N LEU A 348 -2.20 -7.70 1.70
CA LEU A 348 -1.28 -7.18 2.71
C LEU A 348 -1.96 -7.03 4.08
N TYR A 349 -3.18 -6.49 4.10
CA TYR A 349 -3.95 -6.33 5.33
C TYR A 349 -4.29 -7.68 5.98
N THR A 350 -4.85 -8.62 5.22
CA THR A 350 -5.27 -9.94 5.73
C THR A 350 -4.10 -10.82 6.17
N LEU A 351 -2.90 -10.62 5.61
CA LEU A 351 -1.71 -11.41 5.96
C LEU A 351 -0.88 -10.81 7.11
N TRP A 352 -0.81 -9.49 7.22
CA TRP A 352 0.12 -8.83 8.15
C TRP A 352 -0.55 -7.87 9.13
N VAL A 353 -1.84 -7.57 9.02
CA VAL A 353 -2.54 -6.68 9.96
C VAL A 353 -3.63 -7.44 10.71
N GLU A 354 -4.61 -7.96 9.98
CA GLU A 354 -5.82 -8.56 10.55
C GLU A 354 -5.55 -9.70 11.56
N PRO A 355 -4.66 -10.67 11.31
CA PRO A 355 -4.37 -11.76 12.26
C PRO A 355 -3.77 -11.28 13.59
N TYR A 356 -3.15 -10.10 13.56
CA TYR A 356 -2.43 -9.54 14.69
C TYR A 356 -3.29 -8.60 15.51
N LEU A 357 -4.51 -8.28 15.10
CA LEU A 357 -5.42 -7.45 15.89
C LEU A 357 -5.67 -8.07 17.28
N PRO A 358 -5.89 -7.24 18.31
CA PRO A 358 -6.32 -7.70 19.62
C PRO A 358 -7.75 -8.27 19.56
N VAL A 359 -8.04 -9.24 20.43
CA VAL A 359 -9.39 -9.82 20.58
C VAL A 359 -10.32 -8.73 21.13
N GLU A 360 -11.57 -8.68 20.64
CA GLU A 360 -12.52 -7.56 20.84
C GLU A 360 -12.98 -7.29 22.29
N GLU A 361 -12.37 -7.89 23.31
CA GLU A 361 -12.77 -7.69 24.71
C GLU A 361 -12.62 -6.23 25.19
N ASP A 362 -11.81 -5.41 24.51
CA ASP A 362 -11.55 -4.00 24.88
C ASP A 362 -12.27 -2.94 24.01
N LEU A 363 -13.20 -3.32 23.11
CA LEU A 363 -13.80 -2.39 22.14
C LEU A 363 -15.10 -1.68 22.58
N PHE A 364 -15.64 -1.97 23.77
CA PHE A 364 -16.89 -1.36 24.27
C PHE A 364 -16.68 -0.16 25.21
N GLN A 365 -15.68 0.68 24.95
CA GLN A 365 -15.62 2.04 25.49
C GLN A 365 -15.35 3.03 24.35
N LEU A 366 -16.37 3.25 23.51
CA LEU A 366 -16.43 4.35 22.55
C LEU A 366 -17.19 5.53 23.14
#